data_AF-A0AA50Q8I0-F1
#
_entry.id   AF-A0AA50Q8I0-F1
#
_cell.length_a   1.000
_cell.length_b   1.000
_cell.length_c   1.000
_cell.angle_alpha   90.00
_cell.angle_beta   90.00
_cell.angle_gamma   90.00
#
_symmetry.space_group_name_H-M   'P 1'
#
loop_
_entity.id
_entity.type
_entity.pdbx_description
1 polymer ?
#
loop_
_entity_poly.entity_id
_entity_poly.type
_entity_poly.pdbx_seq_one_letter_code
_entity_poly.pdbx_strand_id
1 'polypeptide(L)' 'MAIQSKYSNTQVESLIAEILAVLEKHKAPTDLSLMALGNCVTNLLERKVPSESRQAVAEQFAKALAQSVKSQ' A
#
# COMPACT_ATOMS: atom_id res chain seq x y z
N MET A 1 -21.41 -0.99 -5.84
CA MET A 1 -20.95 -0.47 -7.14
C MET A 1 -19.54 -0.97 -7.36
N ALA A 2 -19.28 -1.69 -8.45
CA ALA A 2 -17.92 -2.10 -8.77
C ALA A 2 -17.11 -0.84 -9.07
N ILE A 3 -16.12 -0.53 -8.23
CA ILE A 3 -15.11 0.46 -8.58
C ILE A 3 -14.40 -0.13 -9.78
N GLN A 4 -14.71 0.37 -10.98
CA GLN A 4 -13.96 0.02 -12.17
C GLN A 4 -12.54 0.51 -11.93
N SER A 5 -11.63 -0.42 -11.65
CA SER A 5 -10.25 -0.10 -11.34
C SER A 5 -9.67 0.68 -12.52
N LYS A 6 -9.12 1.88 -12.25
CA LYS A 6 -8.46 2.70 -13.28
C LYS A 6 -7.22 2.02 -13.85
N TYR A 7 -6.73 0.97 -13.19
CA TYR A 7 -5.58 0.16 -13.57
C TYR A 7 -6.01 -1.26 -13.91
N SER A 8 -5.34 -1.88 -14.88
CA SER A 8 -5.58 -3.29 -15.16
C SER A 8 -5.15 -4.14 -13.96
N ASN A 9 -5.91 -5.20 -13.69
CA ASN A 9 -5.58 -6.14 -12.60
C ASN A 9 -4.15 -6.67 -12.76
N THR A 10 -3.75 -7.02 -13.98
CA THR A 10 -2.41 -7.51 -14.31
C THR A 10 -1.30 -6.53 -13.93
N GLN A 11 -1.49 -5.23 -14.16
CA GLN A 11 -0.49 -4.23 -13.80
C GLN A 11 -0.32 -4.15 -12.29
N VAL A 12 -1.43 -4.13 -11.54
CA VAL A 12 -1.43 -4.09 -10.08
C VAL A 12 -0.81 -5.36 -9.49
N GLU A 13 -1.20 -6.53 -10.00
CA GLU A 13 -0.69 -7.83 -9.56
C GLU A 13 0.82 -7.95 -9.79
N SER A 14 1.32 -7.48 -10.94
CA SER A 14 2.76 -7.51 -11.26
C SER A 14 3.56 -6.66 -10.27
N LEU A 15 3.08 -5.43 -9.98
CA LEU A 15 3.68 -4.56 -8.97
C LEU A 15 3.70 -5.20 -7.58
N ILE A 16 2.60 -5.83 -7.17
CA ILE A 16 2.54 -6.54 -5.88
C ILE A 16 3.55 -7.69 -5.85
N ALA A 17 3.60 -8.51 -6.90
CA ALA A 17 4.53 -9.65 -6.98
C ALA A 17 5.99 -9.21 -6.88
N GLU A 18 6.37 -8.12 -7.56
CA GLU A 18 7.74 -7.58 -7.49
C GLU A 18 8.09 -7.08 -6.09
N ILE A 19 7.16 -6.38 -5.42
CA ILE A 19 7.36 -5.90 -4.04
C ILE A 19 7.54 -7.10 -3.09
N LEU A 20 6.70 -8.12 -3.20
CA LEU A 20 6.80 -9.33 -2.38
C LEU A 20 8.11 -10.08 -2.62
N ALA A 21 8.52 -10.22 -3.89
CA ALA A 21 9.78 -10.86 -4.25
C ALA A 21 11.00 -10.16 -3.63
N VAL A 22 10.98 -8.82 -3.52
CA VAL A 22 12.04 -8.07 -2.83
C VAL A 22 12.05 -8.38 -1.33
N LEU A 23 10.89 -8.41 -0.67
CA LEU A 23 10.80 -8.74 0.75
C LEU A 23 11.31 -10.17 1.03
N GLU A 24 10.91 -11.13 0.19
CA GLU A 24 11.36 -12.53 0.28
C GLU A 24 12.86 -12.68 0.04
N LYS A 25 13.40 -12.01 -0.99
CA LYS A 25 14.83 -12.01 -1.30
C LYS A 25 15.68 -11.59 -0.10
N HIS A 26 15.19 -10.61 0.67
CA HIS A 26 15.86 -10.11 1.86
C HIS A 26 15.51 -10.89 3.14
N LYS A 27 14.66 -11.93 3.04
CA LYS A 27 14.16 -12.72 4.17
C LYS A 27 13.63 -11.83 5.29
N ALA A 28 12.95 -10.74 4.92
CA ALA A 28 12.43 -9.79 5.88
C ALA A 28 11.33 -10.47 6.72
N PRO A 29 11.45 -10.52 8.05
CA PRO A 29 10.35 -11.01 8.89
C PRO A 29 9.14 -10.08 8.76
N THR A 30 7.97 -10.54 9.23
CA THR A 30 6.71 -9.83 9.07
C THR A 30 6.74 -8.41 9.64
N ASP A 31 7.32 -8.23 10.82
CA ASP A 31 7.46 -6.93 11.49
C ASP A 31 8.32 -5.95 10.67
N LEU A 32 9.46 -6.41 10.16
CA LEU A 32 10.33 -5.60 9.30
C LEU A 32 9.65 -5.26 7.96
N SER A 33 8.93 -6.22 7.37
CA SER A 33 8.19 -6.03 6.13
C SER A 33 7.10 -4.97 6.29
N LEU A 34 6.32 -5.04 7.37
CA LEU A 34 5.28 -4.06 7.69
C LEU A 34 5.88 -2.67 7.96
N MET A 35 7.01 -2.59 8.68
CA MET A 35 7.72 -1.32 8.91
C MET A 35 8.20 -0.69 7.60
N ALA A 36 8.83 -1.48 6.72
CA ALA A 36 9.34 -1.01 5.43
C ALA A 36 8.20 -0.53 4.50
N LEU A 37 7.12 -1.28 4.41
CA LEU A 37 5.94 -0.91 3.62
C LEU A 37 5.27 0.36 4.18
N GLY A 38 5.15 0.49 5.51
CA GLY A 38 4.67 1.70 6.16
C GLY A 38 5.52 2.93 5.80
N ASN A 39 6.85 2.81 5.89
CA ASN A 39 7.76 3.89 5.50
C ASN A 39 7.68 4.23 4.00
N CYS A 40 7.49 3.24 3.13
CA CYS A 40 7.27 3.48 1.70
C CYS A 40 5.99 4.28 1.45
N VAL A 41 4.88 3.93 2.09
CA VAL A 41 3.62 4.67 1.99
C VAL A 41 3.79 6.10 2.52
N THR A 42 4.41 6.27 3.69
CA THR A 42 4.70 7.60 4.25
C THR A 42 5.52 8.45 3.28
N ASN A 43 6.57 7.90 2.67
CA ASN A 43 7.39 8.62 1.70
C ASN A 43 6.61 9.06 0.44
N LEU A 44 5.71 8.21 -0.05
CA LEU A 44 4.81 8.57 -1.15
C LEU A 44 3.90 9.73 -0.76
N LEU A 45 3.30 9.69 0.42
CA LEU A 45 2.43 10.74 0.94
C LEU A 45 3.18 12.06 1.16
N GLU A 46 4.41 12.01 1.66
CA GLU A 46 5.27 13.20 1.83
C GLU A 46 5.59 13.88 0.50
N ARG A 47 5.89 13.08 -0.53
CA ARG A 47 6.38 13.60 -1.82
C ARG A 47 5.26 13.94 -2.81
N LYS A 48 4.12 13.27 -2.73
CA LYS A 48 3.07 13.33 -3.76
C LYS A 48 1.76 13.92 -3.26
N VAL A 49 1.60 14.12 -1.95
CA VAL A 49 0.37 14.67 -1.38
C VAL A 49 0.68 15.99 -0.66
N PRO A 50 -0.08 17.08 -0.96
CA PRO A 50 0.02 18.34 -0.23
C PRO A 50 -0.14 18.12 1.28
N SER A 51 0.63 18.86 2.08
CA SER A 51 0.65 18.68 3.54
C SER A 51 -0.73 18.80 4.18
N GLU A 52 -1.59 19.69 3.67
CA GLU A 52 -2.98 19.89 4.12
C GLU A 52 -3.89 18.66 3.90
N SER A 53 -3.62 17.85 2.88
CA SER A 53 -4.41 16.67 2.53
C SER A 53 -3.81 15.36 3.05
N ARG A 54 -2.54 15.39 3.49
CA ARG A 54 -1.76 14.18 3.80
C ARG A 54 -2.41 13.32 4.88
N GLN A 55 -2.88 13.95 5.95
CA GLN A 55 -3.53 13.26 7.06
C GLN A 55 -4.83 12.58 6.61
N ALA A 56 -5.67 13.29 5.85
CA ALA A 56 -6.93 12.75 5.34
C ALA A 56 -6.70 11.55 4.40
N VAL A 57 -5.68 11.62 3.53
CA VAL A 57 -5.32 10.51 2.63
C VAL A 57 -4.79 9.32 3.43
N ALA A 58 -3.95 9.54 4.45
CA ALA A 58 -3.44 8.47 5.31
C ALA A 58 -4.58 7.75 6.05
N GLU A 59 -5.55 8.48 6.59
CA GLU A 59 -6.72 7.91 7.25
C GLU A 59 -7.61 7.10 6.30
N GLN A 60 -7.81 7.60 5.08
CA GLN A 60 -8.57 6.86 4.06
C GLN A 60 -7.86 5.56 3.67
N PHE A 61 -6.54 5.61 3.50
CA PHE A 61 -5.72 4.41 3.22
C PHE A 61 -5.83 3.38 4.35
N ALA A 62 -5.71 3.82 5.61
CA ALA A 62 -5.83 2.94 6.77
C ALA A 62 -7.23 2.31 6.88
N LYS A 63 -8.29 3.09 6.61
CA LYS A 63 -9.67 2.58 6.60
C LYS A 63 -9.87 1.53 5.50
N ALA A 64 -9.37 1.78 4.29
CA ALA A 64 -9.46 0.83 3.19
C ALA A 64 -8.73 -0.49 3.53
N LEU A 65 -7.51 -0.40 4.08
CA LEU A 65 -6.76 -1.58 4.55
C LEU A 65 -7.55 -2.37 5.58
N ALA A 66 -8.07 -1.70 6.62
CA ALA A 66 -8.85 -2.35 7.67
C ALA A 66 -10.14 -3.01 7.14
N GLN A 67 -10.78 -2.42 6.12
CA GLN A 67 -11.94 -3.02 5.46
C GLN A 67 -11.55 -4.24 4.63
N SER A 68 -10.48 -4.16 3.85
CA SER A 68 -9.98 -5.29 3.04
C SER A 68 -9.67 -6.51 3.91
N VAL A 69 -9.05 -6.32 5.09
CA VAL A 69 -8.78 -7.41 6.03
C VAL A 69 -10.06 -8.02 6.62
N LYS A 70 -11.11 -7.23 6.81
CA LYS A 70 -12.41 -7.72 7.32
C LYS A 70 -13.25 -8.43 6.26
N SER A 71 -13.03 -8.12 4.99
CA SER A 71 -13.80 -8.65 3.85
C SER A 71 -13.08 -9.79 3.11
N GLN A 72 -11.85 -10.10 3.51
CA GLN A 72 -11.14 -11.34 3.18
C GLN A 72 -11.58 -12.45 4.15
#